data_AF-A0A4P6JYN7-F1
#
_entry.id   AF-A0A4P6JYN7-F1
#
_cell.length_a   1.000
_cell.length_b   1.000
_cell.length_c   1.000
_cell.angle_alpha   90.00
_cell.angle_beta   90.00
_cell.angle_gamma   90.00
#
_symmetry.space_group_name_H-M   'P 1'
#
loop_
_entity.id
_entity.type
_entity.pdbx_description
1 polymer ?
#
loop_
_entity_poly.entity_id
_entity_poly.type
_entity_poly.pdbx_seq_one_letter_code
_entity_poly.pdbx_strand_id
1 'polypeptide(L)'
;MQLFEDYLKAHRLLALAVANRACVRYLTVYNALKGNPISPQHAEQIRQAVLIMTGISFTGCFILRHPTPAHELPNISWRIARQQLS
;
A
#
# COMPACT_ATOMS: atom_id res chain seq x y z
N MET A 1 -15.65 -2.04 13.13
CA MET A 1 -14.41 -1.79 12.36
C MET A 1 -14.83 -1.25 11.00
N GLN A 2 -14.52 0.01 10.66
CA GLN A 2 -14.98 0.62 9.41
C GLN A 2 -14.07 0.17 8.25
N LEU A 3 -14.65 -0.37 7.18
CA LEU A 3 -13.90 -0.69 5.97
C LEU A 3 -13.59 0.59 5.20
N PHE A 4 -12.42 0.62 4.56
CA PHE A 4 -12.02 1.78 3.76
C PHE A 4 -12.98 2.05 2.58
N GLU A 5 -13.58 0.99 2.03
CA GLU A 5 -14.60 1.10 0.98
C GLU A 5 -15.86 1.85 1.47
N ASP A 6 -16.32 1.55 2.68
CA ASP A 6 -17.49 2.22 3.27
C ASP A 6 -17.21 3.69 3.56
N TYR A 7 -15.98 4.00 4.02
CA TYR A 7 -15.54 5.37 4.20
C TYR A 7 -15.55 6.16 2.89
N LEU A 8 -15.00 5.61 1.79
CA LEU A 8 -15.03 6.30 0.50
C LEU A 8 -16.47 6.53 0.01
N LYS A 9 -17.36 5.55 0.17
CA LYS A 9 -18.78 5.69 -0.19
C LYS A 9 -19.48 6.78 0.62
N ALA A 10 -19.28 6.81 1.93
CA ALA A 10 -19.87 7.80 2.83
C ALA A 10 -19.46 9.24 2.45
N HIS A 11 -18.22 9.43 2.02
CA HIS A 11 -17.68 10.73 1.62
C HIS A 11 -17.71 10.98 0.10
N ARG A 12 -18.39 10.11 -0.67
CA ARG A 12 -18.51 10.21 -2.14
C ARG A 12 -17.15 10.37 -2.86
N LEU A 13 -16.12 9.72 -2.34
CA LEU A 13 -14.77 9.77 -2.89
C LEU A 13 -14.54 8.69 -3.93
N LEU A 14 -13.91 9.07 -5.04
CA LEU A 14 -13.44 8.14 -6.06
C LEU A 14 -12.04 7.62 -5.69
N ALA A 15 -11.85 6.31 -5.76
CA ALA A 15 -10.55 5.67 -5.47
C ALA A 15 -9.41 6.24 -6.33
N LEU A 16 -9.68 6.60 -7.59
CA LEU A 16 -8.71 7.23 -8.48
C LEU A 16 -8.30 8.62 -8.00
N ALA A 17 -9.24 9.42 -7.51
CA ALA A 17 -8.95 10.74 -6.97
C ALA A 17 -8.07 10.63 -5.70
N VAL A 18 -8.35 9.65 -4.83
CA VAL A 18 -7.52 9.36 -3.66
C VAL A 18 -6.12 8.94 -4.07
N ALA A 19 -5.98 8.06 -5.08
CA ALA A 19 -4.68 7.62 -5.58
C ALA A 19 -3.84 8.80 -6.09
N ASN A 20 -4.45 9.67 -6.90
CA ASN A 20 -3.82 10.87 -7.42
C ASN A 20 -3.42 11.82 -6.28
N ARG A 21 -4.28 12.04 -5.30
CA ARG A 21 -3.99 12.95 -4.18
C ARG A 21 -2.92 12.41 -3.25
N ALA A 22 -2.89 11.11 -3.01
CA ALA A 22 -1.90 10.44 -2.18
C ALA A 22 -0.55 10.22 -2.88
N CYS A 23 -0.46 10.52 -4.19
CA CYS A 23 0.71 10.23 -5.02
C CYS A 23 1.12 8.74 -4.97
N VAL A 24 0.13 7.83 -4.94
CA VAL A 24 0.35 6.38 -4.97
C VAL A 24 -0.30 5.77 -6.21
N ARG A 25 0.15 4.57 -6.59
CA ARG A 25 -0.47 3.82 -7.69
C ARG A 25 -1.93 3.50 -7.37
N TYR A 26 -2.81 3.57 -8.36
CA TYR A 26 -4.22 3.19 -8.21
C TYR A 26 -4.39 1.78 -7.61
N LEU A 27 -3.55 0.83 -8.02
CA LEU A 27 -3.55 -0.53 -7.49
C LEU A 27 -3.36 -0.59 -5.97
N THR A 28 -2.60 0.36 -5.40
CA THR A 28 -2.41 0.46 -3.94
C THR A 28 -3.72 0.80 -3.24
N VAL A 29 -4.48 1.77 -3.77
CA VAL A 29 -5.80 2.15 -3.23
C VAL A 29 -6.80 1.03 -3.44
N TYR A 30 -6.79 0.38 -4.61
CA TYR A 30 -7.62 -0.80 -4.87
C TYR A 30 -7.35 -1.92 -3.86
N ASN A 31 -6.07 -2.20 -3.57
CA ASN A 31 -5.68 -3.18 -2.56
C ASN A 31 -6.20 -2.80 -1.17
N ALA A 32 -6.08 -1.52 -0.79
CA ALA A 32 -6.65 -1.03 0.47
C ALA A 32 -8.17 -1.25 0.58
N LEU A 33 -8.91 -1.07 -0.53
CA LEU A 33 -10.36 -1.31 -0.59
C LEU A 33 -10.73 -2.79 -0.44
N LYS A 34 -9.94 -3.68 -1.05
CA LYS A 34 -10.18 -5.13 -1.00
C LYS A 34 -9.58 -5.81 0.23
N GLY A 35 -8.98 -5.04 1.15
CA GLY A 35 -8.33 -5.60 2.33
C GLY A 35 -7.03 -6.33 2.02
N ASN A 36 -6.42 -6.08 0.87
CA ASN A 36 -5.12 -6.64 0.54
C ASN A 36 -3.99 -5.86 1.23
N PRO A 37 -2.89 -6.52 1.61
CA PRO A 37 -1.77 -5.85 2.25
C PRO A 37 -1.17 -4.71 1.42
N ILE A 38 -0.92 -3.56 2.06
CA ILE A 38 -0.21 -2.39 1.50
C ILE A 38 0.98 -2.01 2.39
N SER A 39 1.95 -1.24 1.88
CA SER A 39 3.05 -0.79 2.73
C SER A 39 2.56 0.21 3.79
N PRO A 40 3.21 0.27 4.97
CA PRO A 40 2.89 1.28 5.99
C PRO A 40 2.97 2.72 5.47
N GLN A 41 3.96 3.01 4.62
CA GLN A 41 4.11 4.32 3.99
C GLN A 41 2.91 4.68 3.10
N HIS A 42 2.47 3.75 2.25
CA HIS A 42 1.29 3.98 1.41
C HIS A 42 0.02 4.15 2.23
N ALA A 43 -0.13 3.40 3.32
CA ALA A 43 -1.25 3.55 4.23
C ALA A 43 -1.33 4.97 4.82
N GLU A 44 -0.20 5.52 5.25
CA GLU A 44 -0.13 6.88 5.77
C GLU A 44 -0.43 7.93 4.70
N GLN A 45 0.14 7.79 3.50
CA GLN A 45 -0.15 8.68 2.38
C GLN A 45 -1.65 8.70 2.03
N ILE A 46 -2.30 7.54 2.06
CA ILE A 46 -3.75 7.44 1.85
C ILE A 46 -4.53 8.16 2.96
N ARG A 47 -4.15 7.98 4.25
CA ARG A 47 -4.81 8.69 5.37
C ARG A 47 -4.71 10.20 5.22
N GLN A 48 -3.52 10.70 4.93
CA GLN A 48 -3.29 12.13 4.73
C GLN A 48 -4.09 12.66 3.54
N ALA A 49 -4.13 11.92 2.43
CA ALA A 49 -4.91 12.32 1.27
C ALA A 49 -6.40 12.45 1.58
N VAL A 50 -7.01 11.45 2.23
CA VAL A 50 -8.44 11.51 2.55
C VAL A 50 -8.77 12.56 3.59
N LEU A 51 -7.89 12.78 4.57
CA LEU A 51 -8.01 13.89 5.53
C LEU A 51 -8.03 15.24 4.80
N ILE A 52 -7.10 15.47 3.87
CA ILE A 52 -7.05 16.74 3.12
C ILE A 52 -8.29 16.90 2.22
N MET A 53 -8.78 15.81 1.61
CA MET A 53 -9.93 15.86 0.71
C MET A 53 -11.26 16.08 1.42
N THR A 54 -11.41 15.58 2.66
CA THR A 54 -12.71 15.54 3.36
C THR A 54 -12.74 16.37 4.64
N GLY A 55 -11.57 16.77 5.17
CA GLY A 55 -11.44 17.32 6.52
C GLY A 55 -11.61 16.29 7.65
N ILE A 56 -11.82 15.01 7.32
CA ILE A 56 -12.14 13.95 8.29
C ILE A 56 -11.12 12.83 8.18
N SER A 57 -10.43 12.51 9.28
CA SER A 57 -9.47 11.40 9.32
C SER A 57 -10.16 10.05 9.19
N PHE A 58 -9.64 9.18 8.33
CA PHE A 58 -10.01 7.76 8.33
C PHE A 58 -9.36 7.04 9.52
N THR A 59 -10.18 6.57 10.46
CA THR A 59 -9.74 5.91 11.70
C THR A 59 -9.68 4.38 11.61
N GLY A 60 -10.04 3.80 10.46
CA GLY A 60 -9.97 2.36 10.24
C GLY A 60 -8.54 1.83 10.07
N CYS A 61 -8.42 0.51 10.07
CA CYS A 61 -7.15 -0.19 9.92
C CYS A 61 -6.93 -0.61 8.48
N PHE A 62 -5.68 -0.51 8.01
CA PHE A 62 -5.24 -1.13 6.77
C PHE A 62 -4.49 -2.42 7.12
N ILE A 63 -4.62 -3.44 6.28
CA ILE A 63 -3.74 -4.61 6.36
C ILE A 63 -2.38 -4.17 5.81
N LEU A 64 -1.35 -4.30 6.63
CA LEU A 64 -0.01 -3.85 6.29
C LEU A 64 0.84 -5.03 5.82
N ARG A 65 1.64 -4.81 4.78
CA ARG A 65 2.75 -5.69 4.44
C ARG A 65 3.81 -5.53 5.51
N HIS A 66 4.30 -6.65 6.02
CA HIS A 66 5.56 -6.62 6.74
C HIS A 66 6.66 -6.17 5.77
N PRO A 67 7.51 -5.21 6.16
CA PRO A 67 8.71 -4.93 5.38
C PRO A 67 9.54 -6.21 5.41
N THR A 68 9.69 -6.87 4.26
CA THR A 68 10.66 -7.96 4.14
C THR A 68 12.02 -7.34 4.44
N PRO A 69 12.74 -7.76 5.49
CA PRO A 69 14.06 -7.23 5.74
C PRO A 69 14.92 -7.52 4.51
N ALA A 70 15.57 -6.49 3.97
CA ALA A 70 16.43 -6.60 2.79
C ALA A 70 17.64 -7.55 2.98
N HIS A 71 17.77 -8.20 4.14
CA HIS A 71 18.95 -8.91 4.60
C HIS A 71 18.79 -10.45 4.65
N GLU A 72 17.68 -11.01 4.18
CA GLU A 72 17.48 -12.47 4.06
C GLU A 72 17.29 -12.94 2.61
N LEU A 73 18.00 -12.31 1.68
CA LEU A 73 18.38 -13.06 0.48
C LEU A 73 19.55 -13.96 0.88
N PRO A 74 19.44 -15.30 0.86
CA PRO A 74 20.63 -16.13 0.92
C PRO A 74 21.56 -15.64 -0.18
N ASN A 75 22.81 -15.39 0.17
CA ASN A 75 23.90 -15.02 -0.74
C ASN A 75 24.12 -16.18 -1.72
N ILE A 76 23.22 -16.36 -2.69
CA ILE A 76 23.45 -17.17 -3.86
C ILE A 76 24.33 -16.30 -4.73
N SER A 77 25.62 -16.37 -4.41
CA SER A 77 26.70 -15.82 -5.21
C SER A 77 26.56 -16.40 -6.61
N TRP A 78 26.06 -15.59 -7.55
CA TRP A 78 26.04 -15.86 -8.99
C TRP A 78 27.44 -16.18 -9.55
N ARG A 79 28.50 -16.04 -8.73
CA ARG A 79 29.85 -16.51 -9.03
C ARG A 79 29.97 -18.04 -9.13
N ILE A 80 29.19 -18.82 -8.39
CA ILE A 80 29.30 -20.29 -8.43
C ILE A 80 28.61 -20.86 -9.69
N ALA A 81 27.51 -20.24 -10.14
CA ALA A 81 26.77 -20.69 -11.32
C ALA A 81 27.51 -20.50 -12.65
N ARG A 82 28.57 -19.68 -12.71
CA ARG A 82 29.39 -19.49 -13.93
C ARG A 82 30.58 -20.45 -14.04
N GLN A 83 30.94 -21.18 -13.00
CA GLN A 83 32.12 -22.05 -13.00
C GLN A 83 31.84 -23.52 -13.35
N GLN A 84 30.58 -23.90 -13.61
CA GLN A 84 30.21 -25.26 -14.04
C GLN A 84 29.73 -25.35 -15.50
N LEU A 85 30.00 -24.33 -16.31
CA LEU A 85 29.72 -24.31 -17.76
C LEU A 85 31.00 -24.14 -18.60
N SER A 86 32.15 -24.60 -18.11
CA SER A 86 33.37 -24.76 -18.91
C SER A 86 34.09 -26.04 -18.55
#